data_AF-T1K206-F1
#
_entry.id   AF-T1K206-F1
#
_cell.length_a   1.000
_cell.length_b   1.000
_cell.length_c   1.000
_cell.angle_alpha   90.00
_cell.angle_beta   90.00
_cell.angle_gamma   90.00
#
_symmetry.space_group_name_H-M   'P 1'
#
loop_
_entity.id
_entity.type
_entity.pdbx_description
1 polymer ?
#
loop_
_entity_poly.entity_id
_entity_poly.type
_entity_poly.pdbx_seq_one_letter_code
_entity_poly.pdbx_strand_id
1 'polypeptide(L)'
;MALIEDVFSHIISGDSWRNYLDDSVPVNFYHHFRNNILRFNKRWNKSIKVEERSFGVGLTTYWIICIRVKTQVRYFREYGVGTSRSRALDTSSYRLYKYLNERFARFILPSHIIGFPNIRGHCFLISAILPLFHSFPFVHNLIEVFGKLSLRRNHGEQITPPDQRDEIEVPYYWTNLLFNLYLKYHKVSISGVLNLENANRLAMRLMKAPVVFLPYIGDKGVVELDRLLISGLCSSLRDYCNNFYNEPGGFEKTAFSDIMFKLSSEDVIWQEEFFLQFKCTYYCRRCTSVCPDQRFRVPVINLCPFYEVQELLDVVEALLSCQEIICTKELNGFQCGGAIRKVTTGFITNKPKVICLSAPEGLNFENIKIPEEIYLTVDGEKIYYERLASSNCFNCWKSKNDKDYGAFYHEYEEGDKLTGGHTYVTMKTTKGFYEINNGMLFTLDTRLFQRITAGSIHFFQRKEYGRE
;
A
#
# COMPACT_ATOMS: atom_id res chain seq x y z
N MET A 1 40.77 -7.40 -5.57
CA MET A 1 41.16 -6.03 -5.20
C MET A 1 41.68 -5.28 -6.42
N ALA A 2 42.60 -5.87 -7.21
CA ALA A 2 43.09 -5.30 -8.49
C ALA A 2 42.01 -4.63 -9.37
N LEU A 3 40.90 -5.33 -9.62
CA LEU A 3 39.83 -4.84 -10.52
C LEU A 3 39.02 -3.62 -10.02
N ILE A 4 39.16 -3.21 -8.76
CA ILE A 4 38.53 -1.98 -8.23
C ILE A 4 39.54 -0.84 -8.24
N GLU A 5 40.81 -1.13 -8.00
CA GLU A 5 41.88 -0.15 -8.10
C GLU A 5 41.98 0.42 -9.52
N ASP A 6 41.87 -0.43 -10.54
CA ASP A 6 41.86 -0.01 -11.95
C ASP A 6 40.66 0.89 -12.27
N VAL A 7 39.49 0.61 -11.69
CA VAL A 7 38.27 1.41 -11.91
C VAL A 7 38.36 2.75 -11.18
N PHE A 8 38.88 2.79 -9.96
CA PHE A 8 39.14 4.07 -9.29
C PHE A 8 40.14 4.92 -10.06
N SER A 9 41.23 4.32 -10.55
CA SER A 9 42.22 5.01 -11.38
C SER A 9 41.59 5.55 -12.67
N HIS A 10 40.70 4.78 -13.31
CA HIS A 10 39.97 5.22 -14.49
C HIS A 10 39.00 6.38 -14.19
N ILE A 11 38.19 6.28 -13.13
CA ILE A 11 37.24 7.33 -12.74
C ILE A 11 37.99 8.62 -12.35
N ILE A 12 39.13 8.50 -11.68
CA ILE A 12 39.96 9.65 -11.29
C ILE A 12 40.67 10.25 -12.52
N SER A 13 40.92 9.46 -13.57
CA SER A 13 41.56 9.96 -14.79
C SER A 13 40.63 10.91 -15.57
N GLY A 14 41.14 12.11 -15.86
CA GLY A 14 40.41 13.15 -16.59
C GLY A 14 39.24 13.73 -15.80
N ASP A 15 38.13 14.02 -16.51
CA ASP A 15 36.92 14.61 -15.93
C ASP A 15 35.80 13.59 -15.65
N SER A 16 36.07 12.28 -15.80
CA SER A 16 35.04 11.24 -15.70
C SER A 16 34.40 11.10 -14.31
N TRP A 17 35.13 11.45 -13.24
CA TRP A 17 34.64 11.50 -11.87
C TRP A 17 33.44 12.43 -11.68
N ARG A 18 33.29 13.46 -12.52
CA ARG A 18 32.15 14.40 -12.44
C ARG A 18 30.82 13.71 -12.68
N ASN A 19 30.78 12.62 -13.45
CA ASN A 19 29.57 11.81 -13.68
C ASN A 19 29.09 11.05 -12.42
N TYR A 20 29.90 11.05 -11.37
CA TYR A 20 29.61 10.41 -10.09
C TYR A 20 29.39 11.43 -8.97
N LEU A 21 29.45 12.74 -9.27
CA LEU A 21 28.89 13.78 -8.41
C LEU A 21 27.38 13.83 -8.59
N ASP A 22 26.66 14.01 -7.50
CA ASP A 22 25.24 14.31 -7.54
C ASP A 22 24.90 15.17 -6.31
N ASP A 23 24.70 16.46 -6.52
CA ASP A 23 24.35 17.42 -5.45
C ASP A 23 22.88 17.36 -5.05
N SER A 24 22.04 16.63 -5.79
CA SER A 24 20.61 16.43 -5.46
C SER A 24 20.36 15.35 -4.42
N VAL A 25 21.37 14.50 -4.12
CA VAL A 25 21.24 13.40 -3.16
C VAL A 25 20.90 13.92 -1.76
N PRO A 26 19.91 13.35 -1.05
CA PRO A 26 19.64 13.72 0.33
C PRO A 26 20.85 13.46 1.24
N VAL A 27 21.11 14.36 2.18
CA VAL A 27 22.13 14.15 3.21
C VAL A 27 21.73 12.98 4.11
N ASN A 28 22.70 12.19 4.60
CA ASN A 28 22.48 11.00 5.43
C ASN A 28 21.73 9.86 4.72
N PHE A 29 21.63 9.88 3.38
CA PHE A 29 20.97 8.83 2.63
C PHE A 29 21.57 7.45 2.87
N TYR A 30 22.87 7.31 3.12
CA TYR A 30 23.48 6.02 3.48
C TYR A 30 22.85 5.39 4.72
N HIS A 31 22.52 6.18 5.74
CA HIS A 31 21.84 5.70 6.93
C HIS A 31 20.43 5.18 6.59
N HIS A 32 19.68 5.96 5.81
CA HIS A 32 18.36 5.56 5.32
C HIS A 32 18.43 4.27 4.49
N PHE A 33 19.35 4.21 3.53
CA PHE A 33 19.59 3.04 2.69
C PHE A 33 19.90 1.80 3.51
N ARG A 34 20.79 1.90 4.51
CA ARG A 34 21.18 0.76 5.33
C ARG A 34 20.07 0.31 6.29
N ASN A 35 19.42 1.25 6.96
CA ASN A 35 18.54 0.94 8.09
C ASN A 35 17.08 0.79 7.70
N ASN A 36 16.63 1.44 6.63
CA ASN A 36 15.23 1.44 6.20
C ASN A 36 15.03 0.64 4.92
N ILE A 37 15.99 0.62 3.99
CA ILE A 37 15.84 -0.09 2.71
C ILE A 37 16.48 -1.49 2.74
N LEU A 38 17.80 -1.59 2.97
CA LEU A 38 18.50 -2.88 2.92
C LEU A 38 18.08 -3.86 4.01
N ARG A 39 17.44 -3.38 5.08
CA ARG A 39 16.94 -4.24 6.17
C ARG A 39 16.00 -5.35 5.69
N PHE A 40 15.28 -5.12 4.59
CA PHE A 40 14.35 -6.09 4.00
C PHE A 40 15.09 -7.28 3.38
N ASN A 41 16.33 -7.07 2.94
CA ASN A 41 17.22 -8.13 2.49
C ASN A 41 18.38 -8.34 3.45
N LYS A 42 18.19 -9.19 4.47
CA LYS A 42 19.20 -9.51 5.50
C LYS A 42 20.55 -9.91 4.92
N ARG A 43 20.56 -10.66 3.80
CA ARG A 43 21.79 -11.10 3.15
C ARG A 43 22.54 -9.91 2.57
N TRP A 44 21.85 -9.05 1.82
CA TRP A 44 22.47 -7.87 1.22
C TRP A 44 22.99 -6.92 2.31
N ASN A 45 22.19 -6.66 3.34
CA ASN A 45 22.57 -5.82 4.47
C ASN A 45 23.83 -6.33 5.18
N LYS A 46 23.94 -7.65 5.43
CA LYS A 46 25.14 -8.26 6.03
C LYS A 46 26.35 -8.27 5.10
N SER A 47 26.14 -8.22 3.79
CA SER A 47 27.20 -8.32 2.79
C SER A 47 27.77 -6.99 2.32
N ILE A 48 27.21 -5.87 2.79
CA ILE A 48 27.60 -4.54 2.35
C ILE A 48 29.08 -4.30 2.67
N LYS A 49 29.83 -3.84 1.67
CA LYS A 49 31.21 -3.39 1.82
C LYS A 49 31.36 -2.01 1.22
N VAL A 50 32.13 -1.18 1.91
CA VAL A 50 32.46 0.18 1.50
C VAL A 50 33.96 0.22 1.24
N GLU A 51 34.35 0.67 0.05
CA GLU A 51 35.73 0.91 -0.32
C GLU A 51 35.86 2.39 -0.71
N GLU A 52 36.95 3.03 -0.31
CA GLU A 52 37.10 4.47 -0.47
C GLU A 52 38.52 4.84 -0.90
N ARG A 53 38.62 5.94 -1.65
CA ARG A 53 39.87 6.64 -1.95
C ARG A 53 39.60 8.14 -1.92
N SER A 54 40.65 8.92 -1.69
CA SER A 54 40.61 10.37 -1.89
C SER A 54 41.59 10.77 -3.00
N PHE A 55 41.30 11.89 -3.65
CA PHE A 55 42.16 12.48 -4.68
C PHE A 55 42.03 14.01 -4.67
N GLY A 56 43.07 14.71 -5.10
CA GLY A 56 43.09 16.16 -5.18
C GLY A 56 42.81 16.67 -6.59
N VAL A 57 41.97 17.70 -6.71
CA VAL A 57 41.79 18.48 -7.95
C VAL A 57 41.90 19.96 -7.58
N GLY A 58 43.00 20.60 -7.99
CA GLY A 58 43.33 21.96 -7.54
C GLY A 58 43.54 22.00 -6.02
N LEU A 59 42.78 22.85 -5.33
CA LEU A 59 42.81 23.00 -3.87
C LEU A 59 41.76 22.12 -3.15
N THR A 60 40.95 21.37 -3.89
CA THR A 60 39.84 20.60 -3.33
C THR A 60 40.20 19.13 -3.25
N THR A 61 39.99 18.52 -2.09
CA THR A 61 40.05 17.06 -1.92
C THR A 61 38.68 16.47 -2.19
N TYR A 62 38.62 15.50 -3.09
CA TYR A 62 37.44 14.71 -3.36
C TYR A 62 37.59 13.31 -2.78
N TRP A 63 36.47 12.71 -2.41
CA TRP A 63 36.35 11.33 -1.98
C TRP A 63 35.60 10.56 -3.05
N ILE A 64 36.10 9.40 -3.44
CA ILE A 64 35.40 8.43 -4.25
C ILE A 64 35.11 7.20 -3.38
N ILE A 65 33.85 6.81 -3.33
CA ILE A 65 33.37 5.67 -2.56
C ILE A 65 32.69 4.67 -3.48
N CYS A 66 33.06 3.41 -3.34
CA CYS A 66 32.36 2.28 -3.91
C CYS A 66 31.62 1.52 -2.80
N ILE A 67 30.29 1.47 -2.89
CA ILE A 67 29.48 0.56 -2.09
C ILE A 67 29.18 -0.66 -2.93
N ARG A 68 29.36 -1.84 -2.34
CA ARG A 68 28.99 -3.10 -2.97
C ARG A 68 28.18 -3.99 -2.04
N VAL A 69 27.23 -4.73 -2.61
CA VAL A 69 26.43 -5.76 -1.94
C VAL A 69 26.57 -7.09 -2.69
N LYS A 70 26.59 -8.20 -1.96
CA LYS A 70 26.75 -9.55 -2.50
C LYS A 70 25.42 -10.27 -2.57
N THR A 71 25.07 -10.79 -3.75
CA THR A 71 23.95 -11.71 -3.94
C THR A 71 24.39 -13.18 -3.85
N GLN A 72 23.54 -14.11 -4.30
CA GLN A 72 23.94 -15.51 -4.51
C GLN A 72 24.94 -15.67 -5.65
N VAL A 73 24.75 -14.91 -6.73
CA VAL A 73 25.44 -15.17 -8.01
C VAL A 73 26.35 -14.03 -8.46
N ARG A 74 26.19 -12.80 -7.93
CA ARG A 74 26.96 -11.62 -8.34
C ARG A 74 27.11 -10.55 -7.25
N TYR A 75 27.98 -9.59 -7.50
CA TYR A 75 28.09 -8.36 -6.72
C TYR A 75 27.41 -7.22 -7.48
N PHE A 76 26.63 -6.41 -6.76
CA PHE A 76 26.23 -5.09 -7.23
C PHE A 76 27.15 -4.08 -6.61
N ARG A 77 27.56 -3.08 -7.39
CA ARG A 77 28.43 -2.01 -6.93
C ARG A 77 28.05 -0.71 -7.61
N GLU A 78 28.11 0.39 -6.88
CA GLU A 78 27.96 1.73 -7.42
C GLU A 78 29.01 2.64 -6.82
N TYR A 79 29.31 3.72 -7.53
CA TYR A 79 30.33 4.68 -7.17
C TYR A 79 29.69 6.04 -6.91
N GLY A 80 30.19 6.74 -5.90
CA GLY A 80 29.80 8.11 -5.60
C GLY A 80 31.03 8.95 -5.32
N VAL A 81 31.01 10.18 -5.80
CA VAL A 81 32.06 11.17 -5.55
C VAL A 81 31.46 12.32 -4.75
N GLY A 82 32.26 12.93 -3.88
CA GLY A 82 31.86 14.10 -3.12
C GLY A 82 33.05 14.84 -2.51
N THR A 83 32.83 16.10 -2.13
CA THR A 83 33.83 16.93 -1.44
C THR A 83 34.06 16.49 0.01
N SER A 84 33.20 15.61 0.54
CA SER A 84 33.39 14.94 1.82
C SER A 84 33.13 13.44 1.70
N ARG A 85 33.73 12.67 2.60
CA ARG A 85 33.50 11.22 2.71
C ARG A 85 32.01 10.90 2.85
N SER A 86 31.27 11.64 3.69
CA SER A 86 29.83 11.43 3.88
C SER A 86 29.06 11.66 2.59
N ARG A 87 29.39 12.73 1.84
CA ARG A 87 28.69 13.04 0.59
C ARG A 87 28.91 11.99 -0.48
N ALA A 88 30.15 11.53 -0.64
CA ALA A 88 30.48 10.43 -1.55
C ALA A 88 29.74 9.13 -1.17
N LEU A 89 29.59 8.87 0.13
CA LEU A 89 28.91 7.69 0.65
C LEU A 89 27.40 7.74 0.39
N ASP A 90 26.76 8.88 0.64
CA ASP A 90 25.34 9.12 0.35
C ASP A 90 25.08 8.97 -1.15
N THR A 91 25.95 9.55 -2.00
CA THR A 91 25.84 9.48 -3.46
C THR A 91 25.97 8.05 -3.98
N SER A 92 26.99 7.30 -3.51
CA SER A 92 27.17 5.90 -3.87
C SER A 92 25.98 5.04 -3.43
N SER A 93 25.45 5.30 -2.24
CA SER A 93 24.27 4.60 -1.70
C SER A 93 23.01 4.87 -2.51
N TYR A 94 22.77 6.13 -2.87
CA TYR A 94 21.60 6.55 -3.63
C TYR A 94 21.60 5.97 -5.04
N ARG A 95 22.76 5.95 -5.69
CA ARG A 95 22.92 5.29 -6.99
C ARG A 95 22.71 3.79 -6.89
N LEU A 96 23.28 3.14 -5.86
CA LEU A 96 23.04 1.70 -5.64
C LEU A 96 21.57 1.42 -5.39
N TYR A 97 20.90 2.25 -4.59
CA TYR A 97 19.47 2.15 -4.34
C TYR A 97 18.66 2.28 -5.64
N LYS A 98 18.89 3.30 -6.46
CA LYS A 98 18.23 3.45 -7.77
C LYS A 98 18.41 2.22 -8.65
N TYR A 99 19.65 1.74 -8.77
CA TYR A 99 19.97 0.53 -9.51
C TYR A 99 19.20 -0.70 -8.97
N LEU A 100 19.18 -0.88 -7.65
CA LEU A 100 18.47 -1.99 -7.01
C LEU A 100 16.95 -1.89 -7.21
N ASN A 101 16.40 -0.67 -7.15
CA ASN A 101 14.98 -0.41 -7.32
C ASN A 101 14.51 -0.72 -8.75
N GLU A 102 15.28 -0.26 -9.74
CA GLU A 102 14.98 -0.48 -11.16
C GLU A 102 15.13 -1.94 -11.59
N ARG A 103 16.09 -2.66 -11.01
CA ARG A 103 16.46 -4.02 -11.46
C ARG A 103 15.96 -5.15 -10.56
N PHE A 104 15.65 -4.86 -9.29
CA PHE A 104 15.30 -5.87 -8.29
C PHE A 104 14.17 -5.42 -7.38
N ALA A 105 13.23 -4.60 -7.85
CA ALA A 105 12.07 -4.05 -7.14
C ALA A 105 11.49 -4.96 -6.03
N ARG A 106 11.40 -6.28 -6.27
CA ARG A 106 10.86 -7.26 -5.32
C ARG A 106 11.68 -7.45 -4.03
N PHE A 107 12.91 -6.93 -3.91
CA PHE A 107 13.76 -7.16 -2.73
C PHE A 107 13.20 -6.55 -1.44
N ILE A 108 12.34 -5.53 -1.56
CA ILE A 108 11.66 -4.91 -0.42
C ILE A 108 10.36 -5.63 -0.05
N LEU A 109 9.81 -6.48 -0.92
CA LEU A 109 8.53 -7.16 -0.73
C LEU A 109 8.65 -8.39 0.17
N PRO A 110 7.56 -8.81 0.84
CA PRO A 110 7.52 -10.04 1.63
C PRO A 110 7.85 -11.26 0.77
N SER A 111 8.60 -12.23 1.32
CA SER A 111 9.00 -13.43 0.57
C SER A 111 7.88 -14.45 0.42
N HIS A 112 6.92 -14.45 1.34
CA HIS A 112 5.76 -15.34 1.32
C HIS A 112 4.50 -14.53 1.61
N ILE A 113 3.38 -15.00 1.06
CA ILE A 113 2.07 -14.53 1.48
C ILE A 113 1.73 -15.26 2.78
N ILE A 114 1.40 -14.50 3.82
CA ILE A 114 0.82 -15.00 5.07
C ILE A 114 -0.49 -14.27 5.35
N GLY A 115 -1.41 -14.96 6.01
CA GLY A 115 -2.64 -14.36 6.52
C GLY A 115 -2.41 -13.47 7.75
N PHE A 116 -3.47 -12.78 8.18
CA PHE A 116 -3.52 -12.05 9.44
C PHE A 116 -4.46 -12.75 10.41
N PRO A 117 -4.07 -12.97 11.67
CA PRO A 117 -5.00 -13.51 12.65
C PRO A 117 -6.19 -12.54 12.80
N ASN A 118 -7.41 -13.06 12.69
CA ASN A 118 -8.63 -12.27 12.85
C ASN A 118 -9.30 -12.63 14.17
N ILE A 119 -8.69 -12.20 15.27
CA ILE A 119 -9.13 -12.62 16.61
C ILE A 119 -10.42 -11.88 17.04
N ARG A 120 -10.75 -10.76 16.38
CA ARG A 120 -11.81 -9.83 16.82
C ARG A 120 -12.89 -9.53 15.77
N GLY A 121 -12.88 -10.18 14.61
CA GLY A 121 -13.91 -10.00 13.58
C GLY A 121 -13.70 -8.78 12.67
N HIS A 122 -12.44 -8.39 12.45
CA HIS A 122 -12.00 -7.28 11.60
C HIS A 122 -11.39 -7.75 10.28
N CYS A 123 -11.92 -8.82 9.69
CA CYS A 123 -11.46 -9.38 8.41
C CYS A 123 -11.43 -8.34 7.28
N PHE A 124 -12.34 -7.38 7.28
CA PHE A 124 -12.37 -6.28 6.32
C PHE A 124 -11.11 -5.40 6.32
N LEU A 125 -10.45 -5.23 7.48
CA LEU A 125 -9.18 -4.50 7.57
C LEU A 125 -8.07 -5.30 6.89
N ILE A 126 -8.07 -6.63 7.08
CA ILE A 126 -7.09 -7.52 6.43
C ILE A 126 -7.20 -7.36 4.91
N SER A 127 -8.42 -7.37 4.38
CA SER A 127 -8.67 -7.17 2.95
C SER A 127 -8.22 -5.81 2.42
N ALA A 128 -8.33 -4.75 3.22
CA ALA A 128 -7.86 -3.43 2.84
C ALA A 128 -6.32 -3.31 2.83
N ILE A 129 -5.61 -3.95 3.77
CA ILE A 129 -4.15 -3.75 3.94
C ILE A 129 -3.29 -4.79 3.25
N LEU A 130 -3.73 -6.04 3.19
CA LEU A 130 -2.87 -7.14 2.77
C LEU A 130 -2.44 -6.99 1.30
N PRO A 131 -3.32 -6.59 0.36
CA PRO A 131 -2.93 -6.28 -1.01
C PRO A 131 -1.88 -5.16 -1.09
N LEU A 132 -1.98 -4.13 -0.23
CA LEU A 132 -1.02 -3.03 -0.20
C LEU A 132 0.40 -3.51 0.17
N PHE A 133 0.52 -4.45 1.11
CA PHE A 133 1.82 -5.00 1.53
C PHE A 133 2.49 -5.91 0.50
N HIS A 134 1.76 -6.34 -0.53
CA HIS A 134 2.31 -7.05 -1.68
C HIS A 134 2.36 -6.19 -2.94
N SER A 135 2.00 -4.91 -2.83
CA SER A 135 2.14 -3.95 -3.92
C SER A 135 3.50 -3.24 -3.82
N PHE A 136 4.38 -3.52 -4.79
CA PHE A 136 5.68 -2.85 -4.89
C PHE A 136 5.59 -1.31 -4.85
N PRO A 137 4.80 -0.63 -5.70
CA PRO A 137 4.72 0.82 -5.67
C PRO A 137 4.24 1.37 -4.33
N PHE A 138 3.31 0.67 -3.65
CA PHE A 138 2.86 1.08 -2.32
C PHE A 138 3.97 0.96 -1.27
N VAL A 139 4.60 -0.21 -1.15
CA VAL A 139 5.67 -0.47 -0.18
C VAL A 139 6.87 0.45 -0.43
N HIS A 140 7.22 0.65 -1.69
CA HIS A 140 8.27 1.57 -2.10
C HIS A 140 8.01 2.98 -1.59
N ASN A 141 6.81 3.53 -1.84
CA ASN A 141 6.45 4.86 -1.36
C ASN A 141 6.39 4.93 0.16
N LEU A 142 5.91 3.88 0.82
CA LEU A 142 5.88 3.81 2.28
C LEU A 142 7.29 3.95 2.86
N ILE A 143 8.28 3.28 2.26
CA ILE A 143 9.69 3.37 2.66
C ILE A 143 10.27 4.76 2.36
N GLU A 144 9.99 5.32 1.19
CA GLU A 144 10.49 6.64 0.77
C GLU A 144 9.94 7.76 1.66
N VAL A 145 8.63 7.80 1.91
CA VAL A 145 8.00 8.82 2.78
C VAL A 145 8.50 8.66 4.22
N PHE A 146 8.59 7.42 4.72
CA PHE A 146 9.22 7.15 6.03
C PHE A 146 10.71 7.56 6.05
N GLY A 147 11.41 7.42 4.93
CA GLY A 147 12.78 7.85 4.74
C GLY A 147 12.96 9.34 4.87
N LYS A 148 12.15 10.13 4.14
CA LYS A 148 12.11 11.59 4.27
C LYS A 148 11.90 12.00 5.73
N LEU A 149 10.94 11.37 6.42
CA LEU A 149 10.69 11.62 7.84
C LEU A 149 11.92 11.34 8.71
N SER A 150 12.56 10.19 8.53
CA SER A 150 13.74 9.80 9.28
C SER A 150 14.91 10.75 9.05
N LEU A 151 15.09 11.24 7.81
CA LEU A 151 16.14 12.19 7.47
C LEU A 151 15.89 13.54 8.15
N ARG A 152 14.67 14.10 8.06
CA ARG A 152 14.31 15.35 8.73
C ARG A 152 14.58 15.31 10.23
N ARG A 153 14.18 14.22 10.91
CA ARG A 153 14.46 14.00 12.34
C ARG A 153 15.95 13.98 12.64
N ASN A 154 16.75 13.31 11.81
CA ASN A 154 18.22 13.24 11.98
C ASN A 154 18.89 14.60 11.77
N HIS A 155 18.27 15.51 10.99
CA HIS A 155 18.73 16.88 10.81
C HIS A 155 18.35 17.81 11.97
N GLY A 156 17.67 17.30 13.00
CA GLY A 156 17.18 18.14 14.09
C GLY A 156 16.10 19.11 13.63
N GLU A 157 15.52 18.92 12.44
CA GLU A 157 14.29 19.60 12.07
C GLU A 157 13.28 19.19 13.13
N GLN A 158 12.88 20.14 13.97
CA GLN A 158 11.80 19.93 14.90
C GLN A 158 10.57 19.63 14.05
N ILE A 159 10.26 18.35 13.93
CA ILE A 159 8.89 17.90 13.78
C ILE A 159 8.31 18.08 15.17
N THR A 160 8.13 19.34 15.56
CA THR A 160 7.54 19.69 16.84
C THR A 160 6.22 18.93 16.85
N PRO A 161 6.01 17.99 17.79
CA PRO A 161 4.64 17.65 18.12
C PRO A 161 4.00 19.01 18.40
N PRO A 162 2.90 19.35 17.74
CA PRO A 162 2.17 20.57 18.05
C PRO A 162 2.18 20.89 19.53
N ASP A 163 2.52 22.14 19.84
CA ASP A 163 2.47 22.62 21.21
C ASP A 163 1.07 22.33 21.77
N GLN A 164 1.11 21.74 22.95
CA GLN A 164 0.00 21.35 23.81
C GLN A 164 -1.35 22.04 23.50
N ARG A 165 -2.32 21.24 23.01
CA ARG A 165 -3.75 21.12 23.40
C ARG A 165 -4.75 21.00 22.25
N ASP A 166 -4.39 21.39 21.03
CA ASP A 166 -5.40 21.48 19.95
C ASP A 166 -5.08 20.69 18.65
N GLU A 167 -3.94 20.02 18.54
CA GLU A 167 -3.69 19.14 17.38
C GLU A 167 -3.91 17.66 17.72
N ILE A 168 -4.75 17.05 16.88
CA ILE A 168 -5.37 15.75 17.07
C ILE A 168 -4.42 14.59 16.67
N GLU A 169 -3.39 14.82 15.85
CA GLU A 169 -2.57 13.77 15.24
C GLU A 169 -1.10 14.21 15.04
N VAL A 170 -0.10 13.37 15.39
CA VAL A 170 1.32 13.74 15.18
C VAL A 170 1.70 13.65 13.69
N PRO A 171 2.60 14.51 13.17
CA PRO A 171 2.99 14.44 11.76
C PRO A 171 3.55 13.07 11.37
N TYR A 172 3.09 12.54 10.24
CA TYR A 172 3.47 11.23 9.69
C TYR A 172 3.12 10.02 10.59
N TYR A 173 2.09 10.18 11.44
CA TYR A 173 1.57 9.12 12.29
C TYR A 173 1.18 7.86 11.48
N TRP A 174 0.38 8.01 10.42
CA TRP A 174 -0.13 6.90 9.60
C TRP A 174 0.97 6.23 8.81
N THR A 175 1.86 7.02 8.20
CA THR A 175 3.05 6.50 7.52
C THR A 175 3.87 5.63 8.48
N ASN A 176 4.13 6.10 9.70
CA ASN A 176 4.88 5.34 10.70
C ASN A 176 4.11 4.09 11.17
N LEU A 177 2.80 4.21 11.39
CA LEU A 177 1.93 3.11 11.80
C LEU A 177 1.95 1.98 10.77
N LEU A 178 1.71 2.28 9.50
CA LEU A 178 1.72 1.31 8.42
C LEU A 178 3.12 0.77 8.15
N PHE A 179 4.16 1.60 8.21
CA PHE A 179 5.53 1.13 8.06
C PHE A 179 5.92 0.12 9.15
N ASN A 180 5.54 0.36 10.41
CA ASN A 180 5.80 -0.58 11.50
C ASN A 180 5.00 -1.88 11.36
N LEU A 181 3.72 -1.77 10.96
CA LEU A 181 2.89 -2.93 10.65
C LEU A 181 3.49 -3.75 9.50
N TYR A 182 3.95 -3.09 8.44
CA TYR A 182 4.63 -3.70 7.31
C TYR A 182 5.94 -4.38 7.73
N LEU A 183 6.80 -3.71 8.51
CA LEU A 183 8.04 -4.29 9.02
C LEU A 183 7.79 -5.59 9.79
N LYS A 184 6.74 -5.60 10.61
CA LYS A 184 6.36 -6.79 11.38
C LYS A 184 5.84 -7.89 10.45
N TYR A 185 4.92 -7.56 9.55
CA TYR A 185 4.39 -8.49 8.55
C TYR A 185 5.52 -9.12 7.73
N HIS A 186 6.39 -8.29 7.15
CA HIS A 186 7.54 -8.73 6.37
C HIS A 186 8.45 -9.66 7.21
N LYS A 187 8.76 -9.31 8.46
CA LYS A 187 9.59 -10.15 9.34
C LYS A 187 8.97 -11.53 9.58
N VAL A 188 7.66 -11.60 9.81
CA VAL A 188 6.95 -12.87 10.03
C VAL A 188 6.86 -13.66 8.72
N SER A 189 6.63 -13.00 7.58
CA SER A 189 6.54 -13.66 6.27
C SER A 189 7.79 -14.44 5.86
N ILE A 190 8.97 -14.09 6.39
CA ILE A 190 10.23 -14.78 6.09
C ILE A 190 10.17 -16.27 6.46
N SER A 191 9.45 -16.66 7.53
CA SER A 191 9.32 -18.07 7.90
C SER A 191 8.38 -18.84 6.98
N GLY A 192 7.48 -18.16 6.26
CA GLY A 192 6.44 -18.78 5.44
C GLY A 192 5.33 -19.49 6.23
N VAL A 193 5.38 -19.45 7.56
CA VAL A 193 4.41 -20.11 8.44
C VAL A 193 3.99 -19.16 9.56
N LEU A 194 2.68 -18.98 9.73
CA LEU A 194 2.07 -18.25 10.84
C LEU A 194 1.74 -19.26 11.97
N ASN A 195 2.59 -19.34 12.99
CA ASN A 195 2.36 -20.24 14.14
C ASN A 195 1.50 -19.56 15.22
N LEU A 196 0.23 -19.92 15.29
CA LEU A 196 -0.72 -19.50 16.33
C LEU A 196 -0.72 -20.48 17.52
N GLU A 197 0.43 -20.72 18.15
CA GLU A 197 0.44 -21.48 19.40
C GLU A 197 -0.37 -20.72 20.47
N ASN A 198 -1.45 -21.35 20.97
CA ASN A 198 -2.42 -20.82 21.95
C ASN A 198 -3.49 -19.83 21.43
N ALA A 199 -3.88 -19.88 20.16
CA ALA A 199 -4.94 -19.03 19.57
C ALA A 199 -6.23 -18.97 20.40
N ASN A 200 -6.73 -20.11 20.90
CA ASN A 200 -7.95 -20.16 21.73
C ASN A 200 -7.80 -19.44 23.07
N ARG A 201 -6.63 -19.52 23.70
CA ARG A 201 -6.34 -18.80 24.96
C ARG A 201 -6.17 -17.30 24.74
N LEU A 202 -5.64 -16.91 23.57
CA LEU A 202 -5.51 -15.52 23.13
C LEU A 202 -6.89 -14.92 22.82
N ALA A 203 -7.73 -15.62 22.06
CA ALA A 203 -9.10 -15.23 21.74
C ALA A 203 -9.96 -15.08 23.00
N MET A 204 -9.97 -16.07 23.90
CA MET A 204 -10.72 -16.01 25.17
C MET A 204 -10.27 -14.89 26.11
N ARG A 205 -8.99 -14.50 26.08
CA ARG A 205 -8.45 -13.39 26.90
C ARG A 205 -8.74 -12.03 26.27
N LEU A 206 -8.67 -11.92 24.95
CA LEU A 206 -8.95 -10.68 24.22
C LEU A 206 -10.45 -10.35 24.18
N MET A 207 -11.34 -11.35 24.18
CA MET A 207 -12.79 -11.17 24.35
C MET A 207 -13.17 -10.57 25.71
N LYS A 208 -12.30 -10.65 26.73
CA LYS A 208 -12.56 -10.18 28.10
C LYS A 208 -11.81 -8.89 28.47
N ALA A 209 -10.99 -8.36 27.57
CA ALA A 209 -10.20 -7.17 27.85
C ALA A 209 -10.97 -5.90 27.43
N PRO A 210 -11.22 -4.90 28.31
CA PRO A 210 -11.41 -3.54 27.84
C PRO A 210 -10.16 -3.16 27.02
N VAL A 211 -10.24 -2.17 26.12
CA VAL A 211 -9.22 -1.83 25.09
C VAL A 211 -7.80 -1.49 25.63
N VAL A 212 -7.51 -1.73 26.91
CA VAL A 212 -6.22 -1.58 27.58
C VAL A 212 -5.55 -2.95 27.81
N PHE A 213 -4.34 -3.11 27.29
CA PHE A 213 -3.64 -4.41 27.19
C PHE A 213 -2.71 -4.73 28.38
N LEU A 214 -2.68 -6.01 28.79
CA LEU A 214 -1.67 -6.62 29.67
C LEU A 214 -0.66 -7.47 28.85
N PRO A 215 0.58 -7.69 29.34
CA PRO A 215 1.66 -8.37 28.59
C PRO A 215 1.44 -9.88 28.39
N TYR A 216 1.93 -10.41 27.25
CA TYR A 216 1.70 -11.78 26.76
C TYR A 216 2.95 -12.68 26.77
N ILE A 217 2.74 -14.00 26.91
CA ILE A 217 3.75 -15.08 26.83
C ILE A 217 3.29 -16.11 25.77
N GLY A 218 3.83 -16.01 24.56
CA GLY A 218 3.65 -16.91 23.41
C GLY A 218 4.53 -16.39 22.25
N ASP A 219 4.49 -16.98 21.05
CA ASP A 219 5.36 -16.53 19.95
C ASP A 219 5.11 -15.04 19.66
N LYS A 220 6.06 -14.21 20.12
CA LYS A 220 5.95 -12.75 20.17
C LYS A 220 5.73 -12.16 18.77
N GLY A 221 6.03 -12.92 17.71
CA GLY A 221 5.76 -12.57 16.32
C GLY A 221 4.30 -12.26 16.03
N VAL A 222 3.44 -13.24 16.25
CA VAL A 222 2.06 -13.24 15.73
C VAL A 222 1.15 -12.35 16.57
N VAL A 223 1.32 -12.37 17.89
CA VAL A 223 0.56 -11.52 18.82
C VAL A 223 0.85 -10.04 18.59
N GLU A 224 2.09 -9.70 18.26
CA GLU A 224 2.45 -8.32 17.94
C GLU A 224 1.89 -7.88 16.58
N LEU A 225 1.72 -8.80 15.62
CA LEU A 225 1.07 -8.50 14.34
C LEU A 225 -0.42 -8.19 14.52
N ASP A 226 -1.14 -9.02 15.29
CA ASP A 226 -2.53 -8.77 15.69
C ASP A 226 -2.66 -7.44 16.45
N ARG A 227 -1.76 -7.21 17.42
CA ARG A 227 -1.72 -5.96 18.19
C ARG A 227 -1.50 -4.73 17.30
N LEU A 228 -0.61 -4.78 16.32
CA LEU A 228 -0.37 -3.65 15.42
C LEU A 228 -1.56 -3.41 14.50
N LEU A 229 -2.24 -4.46 14.03
CA LEU A 229 -3.45 -4.35 13.22
C LEU A 229 -4.63 -3.78 14.01
N ILE A 230 -4.92 -4.35 15.18
CA ILE A 230 -6.07 -3.98 15.99
C ILE A 230 -5.76 -2.77 16.87
N SER A 231 -4.81 -2.89 17.80
CA SER A 231 -4.51 -1.80 18.74
C SER A 231 -3.90 -0.59 18.05
N GLY A 232 -3.15 -0.81 16.98
CA GLY A 232 -2.64 0.25 16.12
C GLY A 232 -3.72 0.69 15.14
N LEU A 233 -3.75 0.08 13.95
CA LEU A 233 -4.53 0.57 12.81
C LEU A 233 -6.04 0.71 13.09
N CYS A 234 -6.68 -0.32 13.65
CA CYS A 234 -8.13 -0.27 13.91
C CYS A 234 -8.50 0.81 14.95
N SER A 235 -7.74 0.92 16.05
CA SER A 235 -7.98 1.97 17.05
C SER A 235 -7.76 3.36 16.46
N SER A 236 -6.72 3.55 15.64
CA SER A 236 -6.47 4.82 14.97
C SER A 236 -7.60 5.20 14.02
N LEU A 237 -8.08 4.24 13.22
CA LEU A 237 -9.22 4.47 12.31
C LEU A 237 -10.49 4.82 13.08
N ARG A 238 -10.73 4.19 14.24
CA ARG A 238 -11.80 4.57 15.13
C ARG A 238 -11.65 6.01 15.63
N ASP A 239 -10.51 6.31 16.23
CA ASP A 239 -10.28 7.58 16.94
C ASP A 239 -10.25 8.78 15.98
N TYR A 240 -9.82 8.57 14.74
CA TYR A 240 -9.58 9.64 13.78
C TYR A 240 -10.50 9.67 12.55
N CYS A 241 -11.25 8.60 12.30
CA CYS A 241 -12.13 8.52 11.13
C CYS A 241 -13.58 8.25 11.55
N ASN A 242 -13.87 7.09 12.16
CA ASN A 242 -15.26 6.75 12.49
C ASN A 242 -15.41 5.70 13.61
N ASN A 243 -16.33 5.91 14.53
CA ASN A 243 -16.59 4.99 15.64
C ASN A 243 -17.03 3.57 15.23
N PHE A 244 -17.50 3.34 13.98
CA PHE A 244 -17.91 2.00 13.54
C PHE A 244 -16.77 0.97 13.59
N TYR A 245 -15.49 1.39 13.50
CA TYR A 245 -14.35 0.47 13.61
C TYR A 245 -14.26 -0.24 14.98
N ASN A 246 -15.04 0.19 15.99
CA ASN A 246 -15.19 -0.55 17.24
C ASN A 246 -15.89 -1.90 17.09
N GLU A 247 -16.77 -2.03 16.10
CA GLU A 247 -17.65 -3.18 15.94
C GLU A 247 -17.08 -4.16 14.89
N PRO A 248 -17.24 -5.48 15.09
CA PRO A 248 -16.95 -6.46 14.05
C PRO A 248 -17.93 -6.29 12.88
N GLY A 249 -17.48 -6.62 11.66
CA GLY A 249 -18.33 -6.52 10.46
C GLY A 249 -18.38 -5.13 9.82
N GLY A 250 -17.22 -4.56 9.49
CA GLY A 250 -17.08 -3.29 8.76
C GLY A 250 -16.89 -3.44 7.25
N PHE A 251 -16.67 -2.31 6.58
CA PHE A 251 -16.61 -2.21 5.11
C PHE A 251 -15.18 -2.03 4.60
N GLU A 252 -14.77 -2.89 3.67
CA GLU A 252 -13.42 -2.88 3.11
C GLU A 252 -13.11 -1.61 2.33
N LYS A 253 -14.06 -1.15 1.51
CA LYS A 253 -13.97 0.11 0.75
C LYS A 253 -13.70 1.29 1.68
N THR A 254 -14.44 1.38 2.79
CA THR A 254 -14.31 2.48 3.75
C THR A 254 -12.97 2.43 4.46
N ALA A 255 -12.57 1.24 4.94
CA ALA A 255 -11.25 1.03 5.54
C ALA A 255 -10.11 1.44 4.62
N PHE A 256 -10.13 0.97 3.37
CA PHE A 256 -9.11 1.33 2.40
C PHE A 256 -9.12 2.83 2.08
N SER A 257 -10.30 3.42 1.86
CA SER A 257 -10.42 4.84 1.56
C SER A 257 -9.88 5.71 2.69
N ASP A 258 -10.25 5.44 3.94
CA ASP A 258 -9.80 6.18 5.11
C ASP A 258 -8.28 6.09 5.27
N ILE A 259 -7.68 4.91 5.10
CA ILE A 259 -6.23 4.71 5.11
C ILE A 259 -5.56 5.58 4.03
N MET A 260 -6.06 5.54 2.80
CA MET A 260 -5.48 6.28 1.68
C MET A 260 -5.63 7.79 1.84
N PHE A 261 -6.78 8.27 2.33
CA PHE A 261 -6.99 9.69 2.63
C PHE A 261 -6.05 10.17 3.73
N LYS A 262 -5.89 9.40 4.82
CA LYS A 262 -4.96 9.72 5.90
C LYS A 262 -3.52 9.76 5.46
N LEU A 263 -3.07 8.81 4.65
CA LEU A 263 -1.75 8.87 4.01
C LEU A 263 -1.62 10.12 3.12
N SER A 264 -2.62 10.42 2.30
CA SER A 264 -2.60 11.59 1.41
C SER A 264 -2.59 12.94 2.14
N SER A 265 -3.09 13.00 3.38
CA SER A 265 -2.96 14.19 4.22
C SER A 265 -1.54 14.40 4.77
N GLU A 266 -0.70 13.36 4.79
CA GLU A 266 0.69 13.44 5.27
C GLU A 266 1.71 13.71 4.15
N ASP A 267 1.50 13.14 2.96
CA ASP A 267 2.34 13.38 1.77
C ASP A 267 1.49 13.32 0.49
N VAL A 268 1.60 14.35 -0.35
CA VAL A 268 0.83 14.48 -1.60
C VAL A 268 1.13 13.36 -2.59
N ILE A 269 2.29 12.70 -2.49
CA ILE A 269 2.67 11.59 -3.37
C ILE A 269 1.64 10.45 -3.36
N TRP A 270 0.99 10.21 -2.22
CA TRP A 270 -0.06 9.19 -2.12
C TRP A 270 -1.26 9.53 -3.00
N GLN A 271 -1.63 10.80 -3.08
CA GLN A 271 -2.72 11.27 -3.92
C GLN A 271 -2.33 11.26 -5.40
N GLU A 272 -1.09 11.64 -5.72
CA GLU A 272 -0.61 11.67 -7.10
C GLU A 272 -0.52 10.27 -7.71
N GLU A 273 -0.09 9.29 -6.91
CA GLU A 273 0.23 7.96 -7.39
C GLU A 273 -0.87 6.90 -7.18
N PHE A 274 -1.80 7.08 -6.24
CA PHE A 274 -2.79 6.03 -5.92
C PHE A 274 -4.24 6.45 -6.13
N PHE A 275 -4.52 7.75 -6.34
CA PHE A 275 -5.89 8.20 -6.58
C PHE A 275 -6.13 8.32 -8.08
N LEU A 276 -7.29 7.89 -8.55
CA LEU A 276 -7.72 8.18 -9.91
C LEU A 276 -8.22 9.63 -9.96
N GLN A 277 -7.71 10.41 -10.90
CA GLN A 277 -8.03 11.81 -11.08
C GLN A 277 -8.88 12.01 -12.34
N PHE A 278 -10.03 12.64 -12.16
CA PHE A 278 -10.93 13.00 -13.23
C PHE A 278 -10.93 14.50 -13.46
N LYS A 279 -11.15 14.89 -14.71
CA LYS A 279 -11.57 16.24 -15.08
C LYS A 279 -12.91 16.14 -15.80
N CYS A 280 -13.92 16.87 -15.35
CA CYS A 280 -15.25 16.79 -15.94
C CYS A 280 -16.03 18.11 -15.90
N THR A 281 -17.05 18.16 -16.76
CA THR A 281 -18.08 19.20 -16.74
C THR A 281 -19.40 18.54 -16.39
N TYR A 282 -20.14 19.10 -15.42
CA TYR A 282 -21.38 18.49 -14.95
C TYR A 282 -22.46 19.52 -14.57
N TYR A 283 -23.70 19.03 -14.47
CA TYR A 283 -24.82 19.78 -13.89
C TYR A 283 -25.04 19.35 -12.43
N CYS A 284 -25.12 20.31 -11.52
CA CYS A 284 -25.44 20.04 -10.12
C CYS A 284 -26.96 20.02 -9.88
N ARG A 285 -27.45 19.13 -8.99
CA ARG A 285 -28.86 19.13 -8.59
C ARG A 285 -29.26 20.37 -7.78
N ARG A 286 -28.36 20.92 -6.97
CA ARG A 286 -28.66 22.00 -6.02
C ARG A 286 -28.42 23.39 -6.61
N CYS A 287 -27.24 23.65 -7.19
CA CYS A 287 -26.93 24.97 -7.74
C CYS A 287 -27.37 25.17 -9.19
N THR A 288 -28.02 24.16 -9.79
CA THR A 288 -28.65 24.11 -11.13
C THR A 288 -27.81 24.62 -12.30
N SER A 289 -26.53 24.92 -12.06
CA SER A 289 -25.60 25.50 -13.02
C SER A 289 -24.66 24.43 -13.55
N VAL A 290 -24.15 24.70 -14.75
CA VAL A 290 -23.00 23.97 -15.30
C VAL A 290 -21.79 24.29 -14.44
N CYS A 291 -21.07 23.25 -14.04
CA CYS A 291 -19.80 23.33 -13.33
C CYS A 291 -18.72 22.84 -14.30
N PRO A 292 -18.08 23.74 -15.06
CA PRO A 292 -17.05 23.37 -16.03
C PRO A 292 -15.73 23.03 -15.34
N ASP A 293 -14.95 22.17 -16.01
CA ASP A 293 -13.53 21.89 -15.71
C ASP A 293 -13.23 21.51 -14.25
N GLN A 294 -14.17 20.86 -13.57
CA GLN A 294 -14.00 20.40 -12.20
C GLN A 294 -13.08 19.18 -12.14
N ARG A 295 -12.27 19.10 -11.08
CA ARG A 295 -11.34 18.00 -10.86
C ARG A 295 -11.72 17.22 -9.62
N PHE A 296 -11.75 15.91 -9.76
CA PHE A 296 -12.06 14.99 -8.67
C PHE A 296 -10.96 13.96 -8.52
N ARG A 297 -10.74 13.49 -7.29
CA ARG A 297 -9.74 12.47 -6.98
C ARG A 297 -10.40 11.44 -6.08
N VAL A 298 -10.31 10.17 -6.45
CA VAL A 298 -10.89 9.08 -5.65
C VAL A 298 -9.84 7.99 -5.41
N PRO A 299 -9.72 7.47 -4.18
CA PRO A 299 -8.84 6.33 -3.90
C PRO A 299 -9.45 5.02 -4.38
N VAL A 300 -10.79 4.95 -4.48
CA VAL A 300 -11.55 3.76 -4.89
C VAL A 300 -12.53 4.12 -5.99
N ILE A 301 -12.60 3.26 -6.99
CA ILE A 301 -13.55 3.35 -8.10
C ILE A 301 -14.74 2.46 -7.82
N ASN A 302 -15.93 3.04 -7.69
CA ASN A 302 -17.18 2.28 -7.63
C ASN A 302 -17.51 1.67 -9.00
N LEU A 303 -17.77 0.37 -9.01
CA LEU A 303 -18.29 -0.38 -10.15
C LEU A 303 -19.80 -0.18 -10.31
N CYS A 304 -20.28 -0.49 -11.51
CA CYS A 304 -21.69 -0.45 -11.87
C CYS A 304 -22.16 -1.85 -12.29
N PRO A 305 -23.28 -2.37 -11.77
CA PRO A 305 -23.76 -3.71 -12.11
C PRO A 305 -24.26 -3.85 -13.56
N PHE A 306 -24.34 -2.73 -14.30
CA PHE A 306 -24.84 -2.70 -15.68
C PHE A 306 -23.74 -2.72 -16.74
N TYR A 307 -22.47 -2.72 -16.34
CA TYR A 307 -21.32 -2.68 -17.24
C TYR A 307 -20.32 -3.75 -16.85
N GLU A 308 -19.67 -4.35 -17.85
CA GLU A 308 -18.44 -5.09 -17.60
C GLU A 308 -17.34 -4.14 -17.11
N VAL A 309 -16.36 -4.66 -16.36
CA VAL A 309 -15.34 -3.81 -15.72
C VAL A 309 -14.61 -2.92 -16.73
N GLN A 310 -14.13 -3.48 -17.85
CA GLN A 310 -13.41 -2.69 -18.86
C GLN A 310 -14.33 -1.74 -19.62
N GLU A 311 -15.58 -2.13 -19.87
CA GLU A 311 -16.58 -1.30 -20.53
C GLU A 311 -16.86 -0.03 -19.72
N LEU A 312 -17.01 -0.18 -18.39
CA LEU A 312 -17.20 0.97 -17.50
C LEU A 312 -15.99 1.92 -17.53
N LEU A 313 -14.77 1.37 -17.54
CA LEU A 313 -13.54 2.18 -17.60
C LEU A 313 -13.37 2.92 -18.93
N ASP A 314 -13.91 2.37 -20.02
CA ASP A 314 -13.90 3.01 -21.34
C ASP A 314 -14.97 4.10 -21.50
N VAL A 315 -16.04 4.08 -20.68
CA VAL A 315 -17.12 5.10 -20.68
C VAL A 315 -16.99 6.02 -19.46
N VAL A 316 -16.10 7.01 -19.54
CA VAL A 316 -15.72 7.87 -18.40
C VAL A 316 -16.90 8.63 -17.79
N GLU A 317 -17.89 9.05 -18.57
CA GLU A 317 -19.10 9.70 -18.05
C GLU A 317 -19.91 8.76 -17.14
N ALA A 318 -20.09 7.50 -17.55
CA ALA A 318 -20.79 6.50 -16.77
C ALA A 318 -20.01 6.16 -15.50
N LEU A 319 -18.69 5.96 -15.64
CA LEU A 319 -17.78 5.75 -14.53
C LEU A 319 -17.89 6.87 -13.49
N LEU A 320 -17.80 8.14 -13.91
CA LEU A 320 -17.93 9.31 -13.03
C LEU A 320 -19.27 9.36 -12.31
N SER A 321 -20.36 8.98 -12.99
CA SER A 321 -21.69 8.92 -12.40
C SER A 321 -21.82 7.87 -11.28
N CYS A 322 -20.96 6.85 -11.25
CA CYS A 322 -20.93 5.84 -10.18
C CYS A 322 -20.14 6.26 -8.93
N GLN A 323 -19.33 7.32 -9.00
CA GLN A 323 -18.37 7.66 -7.93
C GLN A 323 -18.96 8.44 -6.75
N GLU A 324 -20.28 8.63 -6.70
CA GLU A 324 -20.99 9.35 -5.60
C GLU A 324 -20.42 10.76 -5.32
N ILE A 325 -19.84 11.39 -6.34
CA ILE A 325 -19.17 12.69 -6.22
C ILE A 325 -20.20 13.80 -5.94
N ILE A 326 -19.84 14.69 -5.00
CA ILE A 326 -20.62 15.88 -4.67
C ILE A 326 -20.05 17.15 -5.34
N CYS A 327 -20.93 18.11 -5.59
CA CYS A 327 -20.56 19.37 -6.22
C CYS A 327 -19.69 20.24 -5.31
N THR A 328 -18.50 20.58 -5.77
CA THR A 328 -17.50 21.42 -5.08
C THR A 328 -17.59 22.90 -5.42
N LYS A 329 -18.47 23.31 -6.34
CA LYS A 329 -18.66 24.72 -6.71
C LYS A 329 -18.97 25.58 -5.47
N GLU A 330 -18.20 26.64 -5.29
CA GLU A 330 -18.44 27.65 -4.26
C GLU A 330 -19.56 28.60 -4.68
N LEU A 331 -20.49 28.85 -3.76
CA LEU A 331 -21.59 29.79 -3.89
C LEU A 331 -21.60 30.66 -2.63
N ASN A 332 -21.36 31.97 -2.77
CA ASN A 332 -21.36 32.92 -1.65
C ASN A 332 -20.45 32.49 -0.48
N GLY A 333 -19.28 31.92 -0.77
CA GLY A 333 -18.33 31.45 0.25
C GLY A 333 -18.62 30.06 0.84
N PHE A 334 -19.67 29.37 0.38
CA PHE A 334 -20.00 28.00 0.81
C PHE A 334 -19.88 27.01 -0.34
N GLN A 335 -19.33 25.83 -0.08
CA GLN A 335 -19.37 24.73 -1.05
C GLN A 335 -20.80 24.21 -1.21
N CYS A 336 -21.23 24.01 -2.47
CA CYS A 336 -22.60 23.61 -2.78
C CYS A 336 -23.01 22.28 -2.13
N GLY A 337 -22.15 21.26 -2.19
CA GLY A 337 -22.39 19.93 -1.63
C GLY A 337 -23.54 19.14 -2.29
N GLY A 338 -24.17 19.68 -3.34
CA GLY A 338 -25.27 18.99 -4.04
C GLY A 338 -24.76 17.82 -4.88
N ALA A 339 -25.54 16.74 -4.97
CA ALA A 339 -25.21 15.61 -5.85
C ALA A 339 -25.10 16.05 -7.32
N ILE A 340 -24.18 15.42 -8.04
CA ILE A 340 -24.06 15.59 -9.49
C ILE A 340 -25.30 14.98 -10.16
N ARG A 341 -25.99 15.77 -10.99
CA ARG A 341 -27.18 15.35 -11.74
C ARG A 341 -26.80 14.60 -13.01
N LYS A 342 -25.86 15.14 -13.77
CA LYS A 342 -25.45 14.63 -15.08
C LYS A 342 -24.03 15.09 -15.39
N VAL A 343 -23.17 14.16 -15.79
CA VAL A 343 -21.86 14.46 -16.38
C VAL A 343 -22.07 14.70 -17.88
N THR A 344 -21.45 15.75 -18.41
CA THR A 344 -21.54 16.12 -19.84
C THR A 344 -20.31 15.71 -20.63
N THR A 345 -19.14 15.84 -20.01
CA THR A 345 -17.84 15.43 -20.56
C THR A 345 -16.98 14.99 -19.39
N GLY A 346 -16.23 13.89 -19.54
CA GLY A 346 -15.30 13.41 -18.52
C GLY A 346 -14.00 12.85 -19.11
N PHE A 347 -12.89 13.08 -18.42
CA PHE A 347 -11.58 12.55 -18.79
C PHE A 347 -10.84 12.05 -17.56
N ILE A 348 -10.13 10.94 -17.71
CA ILE A 348 -9.10 10.52 -16.74
C ILE A 348 -7.83 11.30 -17.04
N THR A 349 -7.22 11.89 -16.01
CA THR A 349 -6.11 12.87 -16.16
C THR A 349 -4.79 12.39 -15.59
N ASN A 350 -4.78 11.25 -14.89
CA ASN A 350 -3.56 10.67 -14.37
C ASN A 350 -3.56 9.16 -14.56
N LYS A 351 -2.37 8.60 -14.35
CA LYS A 351 -2.11 7.17 -14.42
C LYS A 351 -1.79 6.75 -12.98
N PRO A 352 -2.71 6.25 -12.16
CA PRO A 352 -2.32 5.74 -10.84
C PRO A 352 -1.43 4.51 -10.98
N LYS A 353 -0.58 4.20 -9.99
CA LYS A 353 0.26 2.99 -9.95
C LYS A 353 -0.52 1.76 -9.53
N VAL A 354 -1.57 1.95 -8.72
CA VAL A 354 -2.53 0.93 -8.28
C VAL A 354 -3.94 1.49 -8.46
N ILE A 355 -4.85 0.67 -8.98
CA ILE A 355 -6.27 0.95 -9.07
C ILE A 355 -6.99 0.04 -8.06
N CYS A 356 -7.83 0.63 -7.23
CA CYS A 356 -8.76 -0.09 -6.37
C CYS A 356 -10.18 0.07 -6.92
N LEU A 357 -10.82 -1.03 -7.30
CA LEU A 357 -12.22 -1.07 -7.72
C LEU A 357 -13.04 -1.59 -6.54
N SER A 358 -14.26 -1.11 -6.35
CA SER A 358 -15.19 -1.62 -5.35
C SER A 358 -16.54 -1.91 -5.97
N ALA A 359 -17.12 -3.04 -5.62
CA ALA A 359 -18.51 -3.36 -5.86
C ALA A 359 -19.35 -2.82 -4.70
N PRO A 360 -20.14 -1.74 -4.88
CA PRO A 360 -20.93 -1.19 -3.79
C PRO A 360 -21.92 -2.21 -3.21
N GLU A 361 -22.24 -2.05 -1.94
CA GLU A 361 -23.18 -2.93 -1.26
C GLU A 361 -24.62 -2.76 -1.76
N GLY A 362 -25.42 -3.81 -1.60
CA GLY A 362 -26.84 -3.80 -2.00
C GLY A 362 -27.09 -3.87 -3.52
N LEU A 363 -26.03 -3.92 -4.34
CA LEU A 363 -26.13 -4.11 -5.79
C LEU A 363 -25.76 -5.54 -6.18
N ASN A 364 -26.44 -6.07 -7.20
CA ASN A 364 -26.18 -7.42 -7.70
C ASN A 364 -25.10 -7.40 -8.80
N PHE A 365 -23.98 -8.09 -8.55
CA PHE A 365 -22.85 -8.25 -9.47
C PHE A 365 -22.65 -9.71 -9.97
N GLU A 366 -23.60 -10.62 -9.74
CA GLU A 366 -23.49 -12.06 -10.00
C GLU A 366 -23.04 -12.41 -11.43
N ASN A 367 -23.38 -11.57 -12.41
CA ASN A 367 -23.06 -11.79 -13.81
C ASN A 367 -21.74 -11.15 -14.26
N ILE A 368 -21.13 -10.29 -13.44
CA ILE A 368 -19.90 -9.58 -13.81
C ILE A 368 -18.71 -10.38 -13.31
N LYS A 369 -17.79 -10.64 -14.25
CA LYS A 369 -16.52 -11.31 -13.93
C LYS A 369 -15.44 -10.29 -13.65
N ILE A 370 -14.61 -10.59 -12.67
CA ILE A 370 -13.40 -9.81 -12.43
C ILE A 370 -12.32 -10.22 -13.46
N PRO A 371 -11.83 -9.32 -14.33
CA PRO A 371 -10.80 -9.64 -15.30
C PRO A 371 -9.42 -9.78 -14.64
N GLU A 372 -8.51 -10.50 -15.29
CA GLU A 372 -7.11 -10.59 -14.87
C GLU A 372 -6.29 -9.35 -15.24
N GLU A 373 -6.69 -8.65 -16.29
CA GLU A 373 -6.04 -7.45 -16.80
C GLU A 373 -7.09 -6.42 -17.18
N ILE A 374 -6.80 -5.15 -16.88
CA ILE A 374 -7.58 -3.98 -17.30
C ILE A 374 -6.63 -2.94 -17.88
N TYR A 375 -7.17 -1.95 -18.59
CA TYR A 375 -6.41 -0.77 -18.97
C TYR A 375 -7.20 0.51 -18.74
N LEU A 376 -6.46 1.60 -18.51
CA LEU A 376 -6.98 2.96 -18.59
C LEU A 376 -6.47 3.63 -19.86
N THR A 377 -7.32 4.41 -20.50
CA THR A 377 -6.90 5.30 -21.60
C THR A 377 -6.68 6.69 -21.04
N VAL A 378 -5.44 7.19 -21.10
CA VAL A 378 -5.04 8.51 -20.61
C VAL A 378 -4.26 9.21 -21.71
N ASP A 379 -4.76 10.37 -22.17
CA ASP A 379 -4.19 11.14 -23.29
C ASP A 379 -3.96 10.29 -24.56
N GLY A 380 -4.87 9.35 -24.84
CA GLY A 380 -4.78 8.44 -25.99
C GLY A 380 -3.84 7.24 -25.81
N GLU A 381 -3.12 7.15 -24.68
CA GLU A 381 -2.26 6.02 -24.34
C GLU A 381 -2.99 5.00 -23.47
N LYS A 382 -2.86 3.70 -23.80
CA LYS A 382 -3.36 2.61 -22.96
C LYS A 382 -2.33 2.22 -21.91
N ILE A 383 -2.72 2.33 -20.64
CA ILE A 383 -1.91 1.92 -19.48
C ILE A 383 -2.51 0.63 -18.92
N TYR A 384 -1.72 -0.45 -18.94
CA TYR A 384 -2.16 -1.79 -18.57
C TYR A 384 -1.89 -2.11 -17.09
N TYR A 385 -2.87 -2.74 -16.46
CA TYR A 385 -2.83 -3.15 -15.06
C TYR A 385 -3.21 -4.62 -14.93
N GLU A 386 -2.49 -5.34 -14.08
CA GLU A 386 -2.76 -6.74 -13.76
C GLU A 386 -3.40 -6.87 -12.38
N ARG A 387 -4.31 -7.83 -12.24
CA ARG A 387 -4.98 -8.15 -10.98
C ARG A 387 -3.97 -8.65 -9.96
N LEU A 388 -3.83 -7.89 -8.87
CA LEU A 388 -2.99 -8.21 -7.73
C LEU A 388 -3.77 -9.06 -6.71
N ALA A 389 -4.97 -8.60 -6.37
CA ALA A 389 -5.81 -9.22 -5.36
C ALA A 389 -7.29 -8.91 -5.60
N SER A 390 -8.16 -9.74 -5.03
CA SER A 390 -9.61 -9.49 -4.98
C SER A 390 -10.15 -10.03 -3.68
N SER A 391 -10.95 -9.25 -2.97
CA SER A 391 -11.72 -9.79 -1.85
C SER A 391 -13.02 -10.41 -2.34
N ASN A 392 -13.60 -11.26 -1.49
CA ASN A 392 -14.94 -11.78 -1.65
C ASN A 392 -15.70 -11.58 -0.35
N CYS A 393 -16.79 -10.83 -0.41
CA CYS A 393 -17.68 -10.57 0.71
C CYS A 393 -18.92 -11.46 0.58
N PHE A 394 -19.29 -12.14 1.65
CA PHE A 394 -20.44 -13.03 1.66
C PHE A 394 -21.07 -13.12 3.04
N ASN A 395 -22.33 -13.55 3.06
CA ASN A 395 -23.06 -13.83 4.28
C ASN A 395 -22.66 -15.20 4.84
N CYS A 396 -22.47 -15.27 6.15
CA CYS A 396 -22.30 -16.50 6.89
C CYS A 396 -23.65 -16.98 7.43
N TRP A 397 -23.85 -18.29 7.41
CA TRP A 397 -25.12 -18.91 7.78
C TRP A 397 -24.93 -20.01 8.83
N LYS A 398 -25.97 -20.23 9.62
CA LYS A 398 -26.19 -21.44 10.42
C LYS A 398 -27.34 -22.22 9.81
N SER A 399 -27.18 -23.53 9.73
CA SER A 399 -28.27 -24.42 9.28
C SER A 399 -29.52 -24.29 10.16
N LYS A 400 -30.66 -24.75 9.64
CA LYS A 400 -31.89 -24.92 10.43
C LYS A 400 -31.73 -25.77 11.70
N ASN A 401 -30.71 -26.63 11.75
CA ASN A 401 -30.36 -27.48 12.90
C ASN A 401 -29.26 -26.86 13.79
N ASP A 402 -29.03 -25.54 13.67
CA ASP A 402 -28.02 -24.76 14.40
C ASP A 402 -26.55 -25.22 14.20
N LYS A 403 -26.28 -26.04 13.18
CA LYS A 403 -24.91 -26.31 12.69
C LYS A 403 -24.34 -25.03 12.04
N ASP A 404 -23.23 -24.54 12.57
CA ASP A 404 -22.48 -23.40 12.04
C ASP A 404 -21.62 -23.82 10.84
N TYR A 405 -21.79 -23.16 9.70
CA TYR A 405 -20.93 -23.38 8.53
C TYR A 405 -19.58 -22.68 8.65
N GLY A 406 -19.42 -21.81 9.65
CA GLY A 406 -18.18 -21.10 9.94
C GLY A 406 -17.91 -19.94 8.98
N ALA A 407 -16.64 -19.61 8.83
CA ALA A 407 -16.17 -18.47 8.00
C ALA A 407 -15.92 -18.86 6.53
N PHE A 408 -16.67 -19.81 6.01
CA PHE A 408 -16.54 -20.31 4.63
C PHE A 408 -17.81 -20.00 3.84
N TYR A 409 -17.64 -19.81 2.53
CA TYR A 409 -18.78 -19.54 1.67
C TYR A 409 -19.73 -20.74 1.61
N HIS A 410 -21.00 -20.46 1.89
CA HIS A 410 -22.12 -21.38 1.80
C HIS A 410 -23.27 -20.67 1.09
N GLU A 411 -23.89 -21.35 0.12
CA GLU A 411 -25.09 -20.84 -0.54
C GLU A 411 -26.27 -20.93 0.43
N TYR A 412 -27.19 -19.97 0.38
CA TYR A 412 -28.34 -19.99 1.29
C TYR A 412 -29.21 -21.23 1.04
N GLU A 413 -29.47 -22.02 2.07
CA GLU A 413 -30.46 -23.09 2.05
C GLU A 413 -31.71 -22.68 2.83
N GLU A 414 -32.87 -23.20 2.41
CA GLU A 414 -34.15 -22.89 3.08
C GLU A 414 -34.10 -23.28 4.57
N GLY A 415 -34.32 -22.28 5.43
CA GLY A 415 -34.26 -22.41 6.88
C GLY A 415 -32.91 -22.05 7.51
N ASP A 416 -31.91 -21.67 6.70
CA ASP A 416 -30.67 -21.09 7.20
C ASP A 416 -30.92 -19.76 7.92
N LYS A 417 -30.15 -19.52 8.98
CA LYS A 417 -30.16 -18.29 9.77
C LYS A 417 -28.89 -17.49 9.51
N LEU A 418 -29.03 -16.21 9.16
CA LEU A 418 -27.89 -15.29 8.98
C LEU A 418 -27.14 -15.12 10.31
N THR A 419 -25.83 -15.32 10.30
CA THR A 419 -24.98 -15.12 11.48
C THR A 419 -24.07 -13.91 11.39
N GLY A 420 -23.89 -13.35 10.19
CA GLY A 420 -23.08 -12.15 9.94
C GLY A 420 -22.52 -12.12 8.53
N GLY A 421 -21.69 -11.12 8.23
CA GLY A 421 -20.89 -11.06 7.01
C GLY A 421 -19.46 -11.52 7.27
N HIS A 422 -18.80 -12.02 6.22
CA HIS A 422 -17.38 -12.35 6.24
C HIS A 422 -16.72 -11.99 4.92
N THR A 423 -15.40 -11.84 4.97
CA THR A 423 -14.60 -11.59 3.78
C THR A 423 -13.24 -12.26 3.88
N TYR A 424 -12.73 -12.66 2.72
CA TYR A 424 -11.36 -13.12 2.54
C TYR A 424 -10.75 -12.50 1.29
N VAL A 425 -9.44 -12.60 1.14
CA VAL A 425 -8.71 -12.09 -0.02
C VAL A 425 -8.18 -13.24 -0.86
N THR A 426 -8.34 -13.16 -2.16
CA THR A 426 -7.60 -13.97 -3.13
C THR A 426 -6.40 -13.16 -3.64
N MET A 427 -5.20 -13.75 -3.62
CA MET A 427 -3.99 -13.08 -4.10
C MET A 427 -3.23 -13.95 -5.08
N LYS A 428 -2.66 -13.29 -6.10
CA LYS A 428 -1.80 -13.92 -7.09
C LYS A 428 -0.41 -14.17 -6.52
N THR A 429 0.10 -15.39 -6.64
CA THR A 429 1.49 -15.75 -6.37
C THR A 429 2.16 -16.29 -7.63
N THR A 430 3.46 -16.56 -7.55
CA THR A 430 4.20 -17.27 -8.61
C THR A 430 3.71 -18.71 -8.82
N LYS A 431 2.94 -19.28 -7.89
CA LYS A 431 2.35 -20.63 -7.96
C LYS A 431 0.87 -20.62 -8.33
N GLY A 432 0.28 -19.47 -8.63
CA GLY A 432 -1.15 -19.30 -8.86
C GLY A 432 -1.84 -18.52 -7.74
N PHE A 433 -3.16 -18.49 -7.75
CA PHE A 433 -3.93 -17.78 -6.75
C PHE A 433 -4.17 -18.63 -5.50
N TYR A 434 -4.16 -17.97 -4.34
CA TYR A 434 -4.53 -18.56 -3.06
C TYR A 434 -5.58 -17.71 -2.38
N GLU A 435 -6.48 -18.37 -1.66
CA GLU A 435 -7.40 -17.72 -0.73
C GLU A 435 -6.70 -17.51 0.61
N ILE A 436 -6.87 -16.32 1.17
CA ILE A 436 -6.32 -15.93 2.45
C ILE A 436 -7.50 -15.53 3.31
N ASN A 437 -7.94 -16.49 4.11
CA ASN A 437 -9.06 -16.35 5.01
C ASN A 437 -8.51 -16.22 6.42
N ASN A 438 -8.43 -14.97 6.89
CA ASN A 438 -7.79 -14.60 8.14
C ASN A 438 -6.34 -15.08 8.20
N GLY A 439 -5.99 -15.88 9.22
CA GLY A 439 -4.61 -16.33 9.47
C GLY A 439 -4.20 -17.55 8.63
N MET A 440 -5.08 -18.05 7.77
CA MET A 440 -4.88 -19.30 7.03
C MET A 440 -4.93 -19.08 5.52
N LEU A 441 -4.18 -19.93 4.80
CA LEU A 441 -4.18 -19.98 3.35
C LEU A 441 -4.89 -21.23 2.88
N PHE A 442 -5.73 -21.08 1.87
CA PHE A 442 -6.53 -22.14 1.27
C PHE A 442 -6.33 -22.19 -0.24
N THR A 443 -6.66 -23.34 -0.81
CA THR A 443 -6.91 -23.44 -2.25
C THR A 443 -8.16 -22.64 -2.61
N LEU A 444 -8.22 -22.14 -3.84
CA LEU A 444 -9.31 -21.26 -4.27
C LEU A 444 -10.68 -21.91 -4.18
N ASP A 445 -11.64 -21.19 -3.61
CA ASP A 445 -13.05 -21.46 -3.86
C ASP A 445 -13.41 -21.01 -5.28
N THR A 446 -13.50 -21.98 -6.18
CA THR A 446 -13.85 -21.75 -7.60
C THR A 446 -15.23 -21.12 -7.80
N ARG A 447 -16.13 -21.20 -6.81
CA ARG A 447 -17.48 -20.60 -6.88
C ARG A 447 -17.42 -19.07 -6.83
N LEU A 448 -16.44 -18.50 -6.14
CA LEU A 448 -16.32 -17.06 -5.91
C LEU A 448 -15.12 -16.40 -6.60
N PHE A 449 -14.07 -17.15 -6.94
CA PHE A 449 -12.79 -16.62 -7.43
C PHE A 449 -12.88 -15.64 -8.63
N GLN A 450 -13.82 -15.88 -9.55
CA GLN A 450 -14.03 -15.02 -10.73
C GLN A 450 -15.25 -14.10 -10.62
N ARG A 451 -15.98 -14.16 -9.50
CA ARG A 451 -17.20 -13.39 -9.29
C ARG A 451 -16.89 -12.11 -8.52
N ILE A 452 -17.55 -11.04 -8.91
CA ILE A 452 -17.60 -9.81 -8.13
C ILE A 452 -18.74 -9.95 -7.12
N THR A 453 -18.43 -9.85 -5.83
CA THR A 453 -19.42 -9.92 -4.75
C THR A 453 -19.74 -8.52 -4.23
N ALA A 454 -20.99 -8.25 -3.85
CA ALA A 454 -21.36 -6.96 -3.27
C ALA A 454 -20.49 -6.65 -2.02
N GLY A 455 -19.99 -5.43 -1.91
CA GLY A 455 -19.10 -4.98 -0.83
C GLY A 455 -17.62 -5.30 -1.03
N SER A 456 -17.23 -6.05 -2.06
CA SER A 456 -15.82 -6.42 -2.30
C SER A 456 -15.00 -5.30 -2.92
N ILE A 457 -13.68 -5.44 -2.82
CA ILE A 457 -12.67 -4.58 -3.43
C ILE A 457 -11.67 -5.41 -4.25
N HIS A 458 -11.19 -4.82 -5.35
CA HIS A 458 -10.31 -5.48 -6.32
C HIS A 458 -9.14 -4.57 -6.64
N PHE A 459 -7.93 -5.10 -6.51
CA PHE A 459 -6.68 -4.37 -6.67
C PHE A 459 -6.02 -4.73 -7.99
N PHE A 460 -5.73 -3.72 -8.79
CA PHE A 460 -4.98 -3.83 -10.03
C PHE A 460 -3.72 -2.98 -9.95
N GLN A 461 -2.58 -3.54 -10.30
CA GLN A 461 -1.29 -2.83 -10.28
C GLN A 461 -0.78 -2.72 -11.71
N ARG A 462 -0.12 -1.60 -12.05
CA ARG A 462 0.47 -1.48 -13.39
C ARG A 462 1.40 -2.65 -13.70
N LYS A 463 1.28 -3.17 -14.91
CA LYS A 463 2.01 -4.36 -15.39
C LYS A 463 3.53 -4.21 -15.33
N GLU A 464 4.05 -2.99 -15.43
CA GLU A 464 5.48 -2.69 -15.31
C GLU A 464 6.08 -3.11 -13.95
N TYR A 465 5.27 -3.10 -12.89
CA TYR A 465 5.69 -3.50 -11.55
C TYR A 465 5.50 -5.00 -11.27
N GLY A 466 4.90 -5.75 -12.20
CA GLY A 466 4.71 -7.20 -12.10
C GLY A 466 5.87 -8.04 -12.63
N ARG A 467 6.91 -7.42 -13.19
CA ARG A 467 8.05 -8.11 -13.82
C ARG A 467 8.95 -8.79 -12.78
N GLU A 468 9.36 -10.03 -13.06
CA GLU A 468 10.20 -10.88 -12.19
C GLU A 468 11.67 -10.44 -12.10
#